data_AF-A0A954RU67-F1
#
_entry.id   AF-A0A954RU67-F1
#
_cell.length_a   1.000
_cell.length_b   1.000
_cell.length_c   1.000
_cell.angle_alpha   90.00
_cell.angle_beta   90.00
_cell.angle_gamma   90.00
#
_symmetry.space_group_name_H-M   'P 1'
#
loop_
_entity.id
_entity.type
_entity.pdbx_description
1 polymer ?
#
loop_
_entity_poly.entity_id
_entity_poly.type
_entity_poly.pdbx_seq_one_letter_code
_entity_poly.pdbx_strand_id
1 'polypeptide(L)'
;MTDPDNPQQFALIDIFGLMTLVAICAAMLTPFLRVTSLSLSTLFTVLGVQAVIIMPSVIWATFRRQRIQETAGRRLGVVFTGNIPWRHWPVFKSMAMMVGVAVMQIGMAILITEQTQRVNYPPIGFFIFELQICIAVGLTICRFMWRIYPGTLEVFQAGIVRAGVELIPWERVAARESKFFDDRVTLVIRAIDDEDNTVGGMTLLVQVDAALRQQLLHPPNVVAA
;
A
#
# COMPACT_ATOMS: atom_id res chain seq x y z
N MET A 1 3.78 8.98 -21.79
CA MET A 1 2.51 9.64 -21.46
C MET A 1 1.39 8.66 -21.77
N THR A 2 0.72 8.14 -20.76
CA THR A 2 -0.55 7.42 -20.91
C THR A 2 -1.65 8.40 -20.56
N ASP A 3 -2.56 8.59 -21.51
CA ASP A 3 -3.74 9.43 -21.43
C ASP A 3 -4.55 9.13 -20.14
N PRO A 4 -4.86 10.12 -19.29
CA PRO A 4 -5.62 9.91 -18.06
C PRO A 4 -7.06 9.42 -18.28
N ASP A 5 -7.59 9.50 -19.51
CA ASP A 5 -9.00 9.21 -19.84
C ASP A 5 -9.25 7.83 -20.49
N ASN A 6 -8.22 6.99 -20.66
CA ASN A 6 -8.41 5.68 -21.29
C ASN A 6 -8.86 4.61 -20.25
N PRO A 7 -10.06 3.99 -20.38
CA PRO A 7 -10.51 2.96 -19.47
C PRO A 7 -9.51 1.80 -19.43
N GLN A 8 -9.14 1.46 -18.20
CA GLN A 8 -8.10 0.53 -17.83
C GLN A 8 -8.32 -0.86 -18.46
N GLN A 9 -7.68 -1.11 -19.60
CA GLN A 9 -7.53 -2.46 -20.12
C GLN A 9 -6.40 -3.13 -19.34
N PHE A 10 -6.74 -4.15 -18.55
CA PHE A 10 -5.74 -5.11 -18.07
C PHE A 10 -5.06 -5.69 -19.31
N ALA A 11 -3.75 -5.47 -19.46
CA ALA A 11 -3.05 -6.04 -20.58
C ALA A 11 -3.10 -7.57 -20.41
N LEU A 12 -3.30 -8.32 -21.49
CA LEU A 12 -3.38 -9.79 -21.46
C LEU A 12 -2.19 -10.41 -20.71
N ILE A 13 -1.02 -9.77 -20.81
CA ILE A 13 0.22 -10.13 -20.12
C ILE A 13 0.12 -10.01 -18.59
N ASP A 14 -0.64 -9.04 -18.07
CA ASP A 14 -0.86 -8.86 -16.63
C ASP A 14 -1.71 -10.02 -16.07
N ILE A 15 -2.71 -10.47 -16.85
CA ILE A 15 -3.56 -11.61 -16.50
C ILE A 15 -2.76 -12.92 -16.53
N PHE A 16 -1.97 -13.14 -17.59
CA PHE A 16 -1.10 -14.32 -17.68
C PHE A 16 -0.04 -14.35 -16.56
N GLY A 17 0.55 -13.20 -16.24
CA GLY A 17 1.48 -13.05 -15.12
C GLY A 17 0.82 -13.40 -13.79
N LEU A 18 -0.41 -12.91 -13.55
CA LEU A 18 -1.19 -13.22 -12.35
C LEU A 18 -1.51 -14.72 -12.27
N MET A 19 -2.00 -15.34 -13.35
CA MET A 19 -2.33 -16.76 -13.38
C MET A 19 -1.10 -17.64 -13.14
N THR A 20 0.04 -17.28 -13.72
CA THR A 20 1.30 -18.01 -13.53
C THR A 20 1.77 -17.90 -12.07
N LEU A 21 1.68 -16.72 -11.48
CA LEU A 21 1.99 -16.51 -10.06
C LEU A 21 1.08 -17.36 -9.16
N VAL A 22 -0.23 -17.39 -9.44
CA VAL A 22 -1.19 -18.23 -8.72
C VAL A 22 -0.83 -19.71 -8.85
N ALA A 23 -0.47 -20.18 -10.05
CA ALA A 23 -0.06 -21.56 -10.28
C ALA A 23 1.22 -21.93 -9.49
N ILE A 24 2.21 -21.04 -9.45
CA ILE A 24 3.44 -21.23 -8.65
C ILE A 24 3.10 -21.29 -7.17
N CYS A 25 2.29 -20.36 -6.66
CA CYS A 25 1.84 -20.37 -5.26
C CYS A 25 1.06 -21.66 -4.92
N ALA A 26 0.17 -22.12 -5.81
CA ALA A 26 -0.57 -23.37 -5.64
C ALA A 26 0.35 -24.60 -5.63
N ALA A 27 1.35 -24.65 -6.52
CA ALA A 27 2.35 -25.70 -6.55
C ALA A 27 3.19 -25.72 -5.26
N MET A 28 3.55 -24.54 -4.74
CA MET A 28 4.25 -24.40 -3.46
C MET A 28 3.38 -24.81 -2.26
N LEU A 29 2.07 -24.56 -2.29
CA LEU A 29 1.14 -24.99 -1.24
C LEU A 29 0.84 -26.49 -1.26
N THR A 30 0.88 -27.12 -2.43
CA THR A 30 0.53 -28.53 -2.62
C THR A 30 1.24 -29.51 -1.66
N PRO A 31 2.57 -29.45 -1.45
CA PRO A 31 3.24 -30.32 -0.49
C PRO A 31 2.76 -30.08 0.95
N PHE A 32 2.47 -28.84 1.34
CA PHE A 32 1.96 -28.54 2.68
C PHE A 32 0.55 -29.11 2.90
N LEU A 33 -0.32 -29.00 1.91
CA LEU A 33 -1.66 -29.59 1.94
C LEU A 33 -1.64 -31.12 2.01
N ARG A 34 -0.57 -31.76 1.49
CA ARG A 34 -0.41 -33.22 1.57
C ARG A 34 0.13 -33.71 2.92
N VAL A 35 0.97 -32.90 3.57
CA VAL A 35 1.64 -33.27 4.83
C VAL A 35 0.76 -32.95 6.04
N THR A 36 -0.01 -31.87 5.96
CA THR A 36 -0.97 -31.53 7.01
C THR A 36 -2.20 -32.42 6.88
N SER A 37 -2.60 -33.13 7.94
CA SER A 37 -3.89 -33.83 8.02
C SER A 37 -5.06 -32.85 8.17
N LEU A 38 -4.95 -31.66 7.56
CA LEU A 38 -5.96 -30.63 7.57
C LEU A 38 -7.15 -31.17 6.78
N SER A 39 -8.28 -31.36 7.45
CA SER A 39 -9.51 -31.64 6.74
C SER A 39 -9.82 -30.47 5.82
N LEU A 40 -10.30 -30.76 4.59
CA LEU A 40 -10.70 -29.74 3.62
C LEU A 40 -11.62 -28.68 4.25
N SER A 41 -12.49 -29.11 5.18
CA SER A 41 -13.34 -28.22 5.98
C SER A 41 -12.56 -27.14 6.72
N THR A 42 -11.46 -27.48 7.39
CA THR A 42 -10.65 -26.52 8.15
C THR A 42 -9.97 -25.50 7.23
N LEU A 43 -9.46 -25.95 6.08
CA LEU A 43 -8.87 -25.06 5.08
C LEU A 43 -9.91 -24.05 4.55
N PHE A 44 -11.10 -24.51 4.16
CA PHE A 44 -12.18 -23.64 3.70
C PHE A 44 -12.66 -22.68 4.79
N THR A 45 -12.71 -23.11 6.05
CA THR A 45 -13.04 -22.23 7.17
C THR A 45 -11.99 -21.12 7.32
N VAL A 46 -10.69 -21.44 7.29
CA VAL A 46 -9.62 -20.43 7.38
C VAL A 46 -9.70 -19.43 6.23
N LEU A 47 -9.86 -19.91 4.99
CA LEU A 47 -10.02 -19.05 3.82
C LEU A 47 -11.28 -18.18 3.91
N GLY A 48 -12.39 -18.75 4.39
CA GLY A 48 -13.64 -18.02 4.62
C GLY A 48 -13.47 -16.89 5.64
N VAL A 49 -12.81 -17.16 6.76
CA VAL A 49 -12.50 -16.14 7.79
C VAL A 49 -11.60 -15.05 7.22
N GLN A 50 -10.55 -15.40 6.48
CA GLN A 50 -9.69 -14.41 5.83
C GLN A 50 -10.46 -13.54 4.84
N ALA A 51 -11.34 -14.13 4.02
CA ALA A 51 -12.19 -13.38 3.09
C ALA A 51 -13.12 -12.39 3.81
N VAL A 52 -13.71 -12.79 4.95
CA VAL A 52 -14.57 -11.95 5.78
C VAL A 52 -13.81 -10.77 6.40
N ILE A 53 -12.50 -10.87 6.62
CA ILE A 53 -11.67 -9.76 7.12
C ILE A 53 -11.17 -8.86 5.96
N ILE A 54 -10.73 -9.47 4.86
CA ILE A 54 -10.18 -8.76 3.72
C ILE A 54 -11.27 -7.90 3.06
N MET A 55 -12.49 -8.43 2.87
CA MET A 55 -13.56 -7.73 2.16
C MET A 55 -13.93 -6.37 2.81
N PRO A 56 -14.20 -6.26 4.13
CA PRO A 56 -14.41 -4.97 4.78
C PRO A 56 -13.25 -3.99 4.63
N SER A 57 -11.99 -4.46 4.68
CA SER A 57 -10.83 -3.59 4.50
C SER A 57 -10.75 -3.00 3.08
N VAL A 58 -11.08 -3.80 2.06
CA VAL A 58 -11.18 -3.37 0.66
C VAL A 58 -12.31 -2.35 0.48
N ILE A 59 -13.48 -2.65 1.05
CA ILE A 59 -14.65 -1.76 1.01
C ILE A 59 -14.31 -0.42 1.68
N TRP A 60 -13.77 -0.45 2.90
CA TRP A 60 -13.36 0.75 3.64
C TRP A 60 -12.35 1.58 2.87
N ALA A 61 -11.30 0.94 2.33
CA ALA A 61 -10.26 1.63 1.57
C ALA A 61 -10.84 2.29 0.30
N THR A 62 -11.75 1.59 -0.39
CA THR A 62 -12.41 2.10 -1.60
C THR A 62 -13.30 3.29 -1.29
N PHE A 63 -14.15 3.21 -0.27
CA PHE A 63 -14.96 4.35 0.17
C PHE A 63 -14.09 5.54 0.59
N ARG A 64 -13.01 5.29 1.32
CA ARG A 64 -12.08 6.34 1.74
C ARG A 64 -11.42 7.00 0.53
N ARG A 65 -11.01 6.21 -0.46
CA ARG A 65 -10.42 6.69 -1.72
C ARG A 65 -11.38 7.57 -2.50
N GLN A 66 -12.64 7.16 -2.64
CA GLN A 66 -13.68 7.95 -3.32
C GLN A 66 -13.85 9.31 -2.67
N ARG A 67 -14.00 9.36 -1.34
CA ARG A 67 -14.13 10.62 -0.59
C ARG A 67 -12.92 11.53 -0.75
N ILE A 68 -11.70 10.96 -0.84
CA ILE A 68 -10.49 11.73 -1.12
C ILE A 68 -10.53 12.29 -2.55
N GLN A 69 -10.95 11.52 -3.54
CA GLN A 69 -11.05 12.00 -4.92
C GLN A 69 -12.06 13.14 -5.08
N GLU A 70 -13.14 13.12 -4.30
CA GLU A 70 -14.13 14.21 -4.27
C GLU A 70 -13.57 15.50 -3.65
N THR A 71 -12.69 15.40 -2.66
CA THR A 71 -12.20 16.53 -1.86
C THR A 71 -10.82 17.05 -2.27
N ALA A 72 -9.98 16.20 -2.88
CA ALA A 72 -8.58 16.53 -3.16
C ALA A 72 -8.39 17.43 -4.40
N GLY A 73 -9.41 17.53 -5.26
CA GLY A 73 -9.34 18.28 -6.52
C GLY A 73 -8.53 17.55 -7.59
N ARG A 74 -7.97 18.29 -8.56
CA ARG A 74 -7.23 17.71 -9.69
C ARG A 74 -5.93 17.05 -9.21
N ARG A 75 -5.65 15.85 -9.73
CA ARG A 75 -4.35 15.19 -9.56
C ARG A 75 -3.27 15.91 -10.37
N LEU A 76 -2.22 16.36 -9.71
CA LEU A 76 -1.09 17.06 -10.31
C LEU A 76 0.03 16.10 -10.73
N GLY A 77 0.24 15.03 -9.97
CA GLY A 77 1.26 14.04 -10.30
C GLY A 77 1.44 12.95 -9.26
N VAL A 78 2.50 12.16 -9.43
CA VAL A 78 2.92 11.11 -8.50
C VAL A 78 4.42 11.29 -8.26
N VAL A 79 4.81 11.26 -7.00
CA VAL A 79 6.20 11.30 -6.57
C VAL A 79 6.53 10.03 -5.81
N PHE A 80 7.80 9.65 -5.82
CA PHE A 80 8.26 8.45 -5.15
C PHE A 80 9.23 8.81 -4.04
N THR A 81 9.10 8.14 -2.90
CA THR A 81 10.06 8.24 -1.81
C THR A 81 11.27 7.36 -2.08
N GLY A 82 12.46 7.94 -1.94
CA GLY A 82 13.73 7.24 -2.15
C GLY A 82 14.20 7.22 -3.60
N ASN A 83 15.16 6.33 -3.90
CA ASN A 83 15.78 6.24 -5.22
C ASN A 83 15.03 5.24 -6.11
N ILE A 84 14.65 5.66 -7.30
CA ILE A 84 14.11 4.76 -8.34
C ILE A 84 15.24 4.45 -9.35
N PRO A 85 15.86 3.27 -9.30
CA PRO A 85 16.94 2.91 -10.23
C PRO A 85 16.45 2.75 -11.67
N TRP A 86 15.21 2.30 -11.89
CA TRP A 86 14.63 2.12 -13.22
C TRP A 86 13.10 2.22 -13.23
N ARG A 87 12.51 2.46 -14.40
CA ARG A 87 11.07 2.74 -14.60
C ARG A 87 10.10 1.76 -13.93
N HIS A 88 10.38 0.46 -14.02
CA HIS A 88 9.57 -0.63 -13.44
C HIS A 88 9.89 -1.00 -11.98
N TRP A 89 10.83 -0.32 -11.34
CA TRP A 89 11.26 -0.63 -9.97
C TRP A 89 10.12 -0.63 -8.94
N PRO A 90 9.16 0.32 -8.98
CA PRO A 90 8.05 0.33 -8.03
C PRO A 90 7.13 -0.88 -8.19
N VAL A 91 6.91 -1.34 -9.44
CA VAL A 91 6.12 -2.54 -9.75
C VAL A 91 6.81 -3.77 -9.17
N PHE A 92 8.11 -3.93 -9.46
CA PHE A 92 8.90 -5.04 -8.95
C PHE A 92 8.89 -5.08 -7.41
N LYS A 93 9.12 -3.93 -6.75
CA LYS A 93 9.07 -3.82 -5.29
C LYS A 93 7.70 -4.20 -4.72
N SER A 94 6.61 -3.78 -5.38
CA SER A 94 5.26 -4.15 -4.98
C SER A 94 5.00 -5.64 -5.12
N MET A 95 5.42 -6.26 -6.23
CA MET A 95 5.29 -7.70 -6.44
C MET A 95 6.10 -8.48 -5.39
N ALA A 96 7.35 -8.09 -5.15
CA ALA A 96 8.20 -8.71 -4.13
C ALA A 96 7.57 -8.61 -2.72
N MET A 97 6.99 -7.45 -2.38
CA MET A 97 6.27 -7.26 -1.11
C MET A 97 5.03 -8.15 -1.03
N MET A 98 4.23 -8.25 -2.10
CA MET A 98 3.06 -9.13 -2.14
C MET A 98 3.44 -10.60 -1.97
N VAL A 99 4.49 -11.06 -2.66
CA VAL A 99 5.02 -12.42 -2.49
C VAL A 99 5.51 -12.64 -1.06
N GLY A 100 6.24 -11.68 -0.48
CA GLY A 100 6.70 -11.75 0.90
C GLY A 100 5.54 -11.87 1.90
N VAL A 101 4.49 -11.06 1.74
CA VAL A 101 3.29 -11.12 2.59
C VAL A 101 2.56 -12.46 2.42
N ALA A 102 2.46 -12.99 1.19
CA ALA A 102 1.84 -14.29 0.94
C ALA A 102 2.62 -15.45 1.61
N VAL A 103 3.94 -15.47 1.49
CA VAL A 103 4.80 -16.46 2.18
C VAL A 103 4.66 -16.34 3.70
N MET A 104 4.64 -15.11 4.21
CA MET A 104 4.44 -14.84 5.63
C MET A 104 3.07 -15.31 6.13
N GLN A 105 2.00 -15.12 5.36
CA GLN A 105 0.66 -15.64 5.68
C GLN A 105 0.63 -17.16 5.75
N ILE A 106 1.24 -17.84 4.77
CA ILE A 106 1.32 -19.31 4.77
C ILE A 106 2.10 -19.78 6.00
N GLY A 107 3.24 -19.15 6.30
CA GLY A 107 4.04 -19.46 7.48
C GLY A 107 3.26 -19.28 8.79
N MET A 108 2.53 -18.17 8.93
CA MET A 108 1.69 -17.92 10.11
C MET A 108 0.53 -18.92 10.21
N ALA A 109 -0.15 -19.25 9.11
CA ALA A 109 -1.21 -20.25 9.10
C ALA A 109 -0.73 -21.64 9.55
N ILE A 110 0.47 -22.04 9.13
CA ILE A 110 1.11 -23.29 9.57
C ILE A 110 1.39 -23.24 11.08
N LEU A 111 2.02 -22.16 11.57
CA LEU A 111 2.33 -22.00 13.00
C LEU A 111 1.07 -22.02 13.87
N ILE A 112 0.00 -21.33 13.44
CA ILE A 112 -1.30 -21.33 14.12
C ILE A 112 -1.88 -22.75 14.17
N THR A 113 -1.82 -23.48 13.05
CA THR A 113 -2.35 -24.84 12.97
C THR A 113 -1.59 -25.79 13.90
N GLU A 114 -0.26 -25.79 13.85
CA GLU A 114 0.56 -26.64 14.71
C GLU A 114 0.36 -26.33 16.19
N GLN A 115 0.31 -25.04 16.55
CA GLN A 115 0.13 -24.64 17.94
C GLN A 115 -1.27 -24.97 18.46
N THR A 116 -2.30 -24.81 17.63
CA THR A 116 -3.67 -25.20 17.97
C THR A 116 -3.78 -26.70 18.23
N GLN A 117 -3.09 -27.53 17.44
CA GLN A 117 -3.03 -28.98 17.67
C GLN A 117 -2.32 -29.35 18.98
N ARG A 118 -1.31 -28.59 19.40
CA ARG A 118 -0.54 -28.87 20.62
C ARG A 118 -1.22 -28.39 21.91
N VAL A 119 -1.90 -27.25 21.88
CA VAL A 119 -2.35 -26.54 23.10
C VAL A 119 -3.87 -26.42 23.20
N ASN A 120 -4.64 -26.97 22.25
CA ASN A 120 -6.11 -26.87 22.12
C ASN A 120 -6.68 -25.44 21.99
N TYR A 121 -5.87 -24.41 22.23
CA TYR A 121 -6.24 -23.00 22.07
C TYR A 121 -5.10 -22.23 21.38
N PRO A 122 -5.36 -21.58 20.24
CA PRO A 122 -4.41 -20.66 19.65
C PRO A 122 -4.26 -19.42 20.55
N PRO A 123 -3.03 -18.94 20.82
CA PRO A 123 -2.83 -17.75 21.63
C PRO A 123 -3.46 -16.53 20.96
N ILE A 124 -4.14 -15.68 21.75
CA ILE A 124 -4.83 -14.46 21.29
C ILE A 124 -3.91 -13.57 20.42
N GLY A 125 -2.60 -13.53 20.72
CA GLY A 125 -1.62 -12.78 19.93
C GLY A 125 -1.56 -13.17 18.45
N PHE A 126 -1.78 -14.45 18.12
CA PHE A 126 -1.79 -14.92 16.74
C PHE A 126 -3.00 -14.38 15.96
N PHE A 127 -4.17 -14.29 16.60
CA PHE A 127 -5.36 -13.73 15.97
C PHE A 127 -5.20 -12.23 15.68
N ILE A 128 -4.59 -11.48 16.59
CA ILE A 128 -4.31 -10.05 16.39
C ILE A 128 -3.38 -9.87 15.19
N PHE A 129 -2.35 -10.71 15.09
CA PHE A 129 -1.41 -10.65 13.98
C PHE A 129 -2.06 -11.03 12.64
N GLU A 130 -2.87 -12.09 12.63
CA GLU A 130 -3.62 -12.52 11.45
C GLU A 130 -4.57 -11.41 10.97
N LEU A 131 -5.28 -10.76 11.90
CA LEU A 131 -6.14 -9.62 11.61
C LEU A 131 -5.36 -8.47 10.95
N GLN A 132 -4.21 -8.10 11.53
CA GLN A 132 -3.36 -7.04 10.98
C GLN A 132 -2.86 -7.37 9.57
N ILE A 133 -2.43 -8.62 9.34
CA ILE A 133 -1.99 -9.06 8.02
C ILE A 133 -3.15 -9.02 7.03
N CYS A 134 -4.32 -9.55 7.37
CA CYS A 134 -5.48 -9.53 6.47
C CYS A 134 -5.88 -8.10 6.09
N ILE A 135 -5.86 -7.16 7.03
CA ILE A 135 -6.10 -5.74 6.75
C ILE A 135 -5.00 -5.19 5.81
N ALA A 136 -3.73 -5.49 6.08
CA ALA A 136 -2.62 -5.07 5.23
C ALA A 136 -2.72 -5.65 3.81
N VAL A 137 -3.17 -6.90 3.67
CA VAL A 137 -3.43 -7.57 2.38
C VAL A 137 -4.54 -6.86 1.62
N GLY A 138 -5.68 -6.58 2.25
CA GLY A 138 -6.77 -5.85 1.58
C GLY A 138 -6.35 -4.46 1.11
N LEU A 139 -5.61 -3.71 1.93
CA LEU A 139 -5.03 -2.42 1.53
C LEU A 139 -4.03 -2.56 0.38
N THR A 140 -3.23 -3.62 0.38
CA THR A 140 -2.25 -3.89 -0.69
C THR A 140 -2.94 -4.24 -2.01
N ILE A 141 -4.02 -5.03 -1.98
CA ILE A 141 -4.84 -5.35 -3.15
C ILE A 141 -5.42 -4.06 -3.74
N CYS A 142 -6.04 -3.21 -2.92
CA CYS A 142 -6.57 -1.93 -3.37
C CYS A 142 -5.50 -1.05 -4.01
N ARG A 143 -4.34 -0.92 -3.35
CA ARG A 143 -3.20 -0.16 -3.85
C ARG A 143 -2.68 -0.69 -5.19
N PHE A 144 -2.61 -2.01 -5.35
CA PHE A 144 -2.23 -2.63 -6.61
C PHE A 144 -3.23 -2.32 -7.72
N MET A 145 -4.54 -2.46 -7.45
CA MET A 145 -5.60 -2.11 -8.40
C MET A 145 -5.55 -0.65 -8.81
N TRP A 146 -5.23 0.26 -7.89
CA TRP A 146 -5.09 1.69 -8.16
C TRP A 146 -3.72 2.08 -8.75
N ARG A 147 -2.81 1.12 -8.94
CA ARG A 147 -1.42 1.33 -9.39
C ARG A 147 -0.65 2.31 -8.48
N ILE A 148 -0.91 2.25 -7.17
CA ILE A 148 -0.27 3.04 -6.11
C ILE A 148 0.76 2.16 -5.39
N TYR A 149 2.01 2.25 -5.81
CA TYR A 149 3.08 1.37 -5.33
C TYR A 149 3.59 1.74 -3.93
N PRO A 150 4.29 0.84 -3.22
CA PRO A 150 4.98 1.17 -1.98
C PRO A 150 5.95 2.35 -2.16
N GLY A 151 5.77 3.41 -1.37
CA GLY A 151 6.58 4.63 -1.46
C GLY A 151 6.08 5.69 -2.43
N THR A 152 4.97 5.50 -3.14
CA THR A 152 4.36 6.60 -3.90
C THR A 152 3.58 7.55 -3.00
N LEU A 153 3.73 8.84 -3.26
CA LEU A 153 2.80 9.88 -2.82
C LEU A 153 2.13 10.47 -4.06
N GLU A 154 0.83 10.66 -3.99
CA GLU A 154 0.10 11.33 -5.05
C GLU A 154 -0.06 12.81 -4.69
N VAL A 155 0.20 13.68 -5.65
CA VAL A 155 0.12 15.13 -5.45
C VAL A 155 -1.19 15.62 -6.04
N PHE A 156 -1.98 16.33 -5.25
CA PHE A 156 -3.28 16.89 -5.60
C PHE A 156 -3.32 18.39 -5.30
N GLN A 157 -4.34 19.08 -5.81
CA GLN A 157 -4.53 20.51 -5.54
C GLN A 157 -4.72 20.82 -4.06
N ALA A 158 -5.48 20.00 -3.33
CA ALA A 158 -5.74 20.22 -1.90
C ALA A 158 -4.62 19.71 -0.97
N GLY A 159 -3.67 18.90 -1.47
CA GLY A 159 -2.62 18.33 -0.63
C GLY A 159 -1.92 17.13 -1.26
N ILE A 160 -1.28 16.32 -0.43
CA ILE A 160 -0.67 15.05 -0.83
C ILE A 160 -1.50 13.89 -0.31
N VAL A 161 -1.67 12.85 -1.11
CA VAL A 161 -2.33 11.61 -0.69
C VAL A 161 -1.28 10.52 -0.46
N ARG A 162 -1.25 10.01 0.76
CA ARG A 162 -0.35 8.92 1.19
C ARG A 162 -1.08 7.59 1.10
N ALA A 163 -0.40 6.59 0.53
CA ALA A 163 -0.89 5.20 0.39
C ALA A 163 -2.29 5.06 -0.25
N GLY A 164 -2.79 6.09 -0.94
CA GLY A 164 -4.10 6.13 -1.57
C GLY A 164 -5.28 6.47 -0.65
N VAL A 165 -5.11 6.45 0.68
CA VAL A 165 -6.23 6.49 1.65
C VAL A 165 -6.17 7.63 2.66
N GLU A 166 -5.12 8.44 2.63
CA GLU A 166 -4.90 9.53 3.58
C GLU A 166 -4.53 10.81 2.83
N LEU A 167 -5.44 11.79 2.84
CA LEU A 167 -5.17 13.13 2.34
C LEU A 167 -4.53 13.96 3.46
N ILE A 168 -3.36 14.50 3.18
CA ILE A 168 -2.59 15.39 4.04
C ILE A 168 -2.62 16.77 3.36
N PRO A 169 -3.25 17.77 3.98
CA PRO A 169 -3.48 19.05 3.32
C PRO A 169 -2.20 19.89 3.33
N TRP A 170 -2.07 20.84 2.39
CA TRP A 170 -0.82 21.58 2.16
C TRP A 170 -0.34 22.39 3.36
N GLU A 171 -1.25 22.84 4.23
CA GLU A 171 -0.94 23.59 5.45
C GLU A 171 -0.04 22.78 6.41
N ARG A 172 -0.05 21.46 6.27
CA ARG A 172 0.76 20.53 7.07
C ARG A 172 2.03 20.06 6.37
N VAL A 173 2.29 20.51 5.15
CA VAL A 173 3.41 20.05 4.32
C VAL A 173 4.32 21.21 3.97
N ALA A 174 5.56 21.16 4.46
CA ALA A 174 6.60 22.08 4.03
C ALA A 174 7.51 21.37 3.02
N ALA A 175 7.63 21.92 1.82
CA ALA A 175 8.58 21.45 0.80
C ALA A 175 9.85 22.30 0.82
N ARG A 176 11.01 21.64 0.71
CA ARG A 176 12.32 22.28 0.60
C ARG A 176 13.16 21.56 -0.44
N GLU A 177 14.01 22.31 -1.13
CA GLU A 177 15.00 21.69 -1.99
C GLU A 177 15.94 20.79 -1.18
N SER A 178 16.30 19.64 -1.75
CA SER A 178 17.32 18.79 -1.13
C SER A 178 18.70 19.43 -1.31
N LYS A 179 19.49 19.49 -0.24
CA LYS A 179 20.88 19.93 -0.29
C LYS A 179 21.85 18.87 -0.85
N PHE A 180 21.38 17.62 -0.96
CA PHE A 180 22.22 16.47 -1.30
C PHE A 180 21.91 15.89 -2.69
N PHE A 181 20.72 16.17 -3.24
CA PHE A 181 20.27 15.57 -4.49
C PHE A 181 19.49 16.59 -5.31
N ASP A 182 20.01 16.94 -6.48
CA ASP A 182 19.41 17.98 -7.33
C ASP A 182 18.04 17.58 -7.89
N ASP A 183 17.72 16.29 -7.97
CA ASP A 183 16.46 15.77 -8.50
C ASP A 183 15.38 15.53 -7.43
N ARG A 184 15.63 15.98 -6.19
CA ARG A 184 14.76 15.66 -5.04
C ARG A 184 14.32 16.86 -4.23
N VAL A 185 13.12 16.72 -3.69
CA VAL A 185 12.53 17.66 -2.73
C VAL A 185 12.36 16.94 -1.41
N THR A 186 12.67 17.63 -0.33
CA THR A 186 12.41 17.19 1.04
C THR A 186 11.05 17.71 1.46
N LEU A 187 10.11 16.80 1.71
CA LEU A 187 8.80 17.11 2.28
C LEU A 187 8.84 16.86 3.79
N VAL A 188 8.46 17.86 4.57
CA VAL A 188 8.28 17.75 6.02
C VAL A 188 6.80 17.83 6.32
N ILE A 189 6.23 16.72 6.81
CA ILE A 189 4.83 16.59 7.18
C ILE A 189 4.72 16.78 8.69
N ARG A 190 3.97 17.80 9.12
CA ARG A 190 3.72 18.11 10.54
C ARG A 190 2.63 17.22 11.14
N ALA A 191 2.68 16.98 12.45
CA ALA A 191 1.64 16.25 13.19
C ALA A 191 0.32 17.05 13.23
N ILE A 192 -0.76 16.45 13.75
CA ILE A 192 -2.11 17.07 13.78
C ILE A 192 -2.22 18.15 14.88
N ASP A 193 -1.44 18.06 15.96
CA ASP A 193 -1.61 18.86 17.18
C ASP A 193 -0.38 19.73 17.53
N ASP A 194 0.11 20.54 16.60
CA ASP A 194 1.38 21.26 16.77
C ASP A 194 1.17 22.76 17.07
N GLU A 195 0.44 23.07 18.16
CA GLU A 195 0.63 24.35 18.89
C GLU A 195 1.88 24.29 19.80
N ASP A 196 2.37 23.09 20.11
CA ASP A 196 3.39 22.87 21.15
C ASP A 196 4.54 21.98 20.65
N ASN A 197 5.20 22.42 19.57
CA ASN A 197 6.59 22.13 19.17
C ASN A 197 7.13 20.72 19.50
N THR A 198 6.34 19.67 19.25
CA THR A 198 6.68 18.30 19.67
C THR A 198 7.11 17.43 18.51
N VAL A 199 8.07 16.56 18.82
CA VAL A 199 8.84 15.68 17.93
C VAL A 199 7.93 14.63 17.26
N GLY A 200 7.21 15.00 16.20
CA GLY A 200 6.25 14.11 15.53
C GLY A 200 6.19 14.21 14.00
N GLY A 201 7.08 14.98 13.38
CA GLY A 201 7.06 15.20 11.93
C GLY A 201 7.66 14.05 11.13
N MET A 202 7.06 13.73 9.98
CA MET A 202 7.64 12.79 9.01
C MET A 202 8.41 13.57 7.95
N THR A 203 9.70 13.27 7.77
CA THR A 203 10.49 13.83 6.67
C THR A 203 10.62 12.79 5.55
N LEU A 204 10.25 13.18 4.33
CA LEU A 204 10.26 12.35 3.14
C LEU A 204 11.12 13.00 2.07
N LEU A 205 12.10 12.25 1.56
CA LEU A 205 12.84 12.67 0.37
C LEU A 205 12.15 12.08 -0.85
N VAL A 206 11.61 12.96 -1.71
CA VAL A 206 10.85 12.56 -2.89
C VAL A 206 11.57 12.95 -4.17
N GLN A 207 11.59 12.03 -5.13
CA GLN A 207 12.05 12.30 -6.49
C GLN A 207 10.93 12.97 -7.28
N VAL A 208 11.23 14.09 -7.93
CA VAL A 208 10.25 14.93 -8.63
C VAL A 208 10.73 15.32 -10.01
N ASP A 209 9.79 15.36 -10.95
CA ASP A 209 10.01 15.98 -12.25
C ASP A 209 10.08 17.51 -12.11
N ALA A 210 10.78 18.19 -13.03
CA ALA A 210 11.01 19.63 -13.00
C ALA A 210 9.70 20.45 -12.94
N ALA A 211 8.69 20.03 -13.70
CA ALA A 211 7.38 20.68 -13.71
C ALA A 211 6.64 20.56 -12.36
N LEU A 212 6.75 19.39 -11.71
CA LEU A 212 6.10 19.13 -10.43
C LEU A 212 6.89 19.75 -9.27
N ARG A 213 8.22 19.88 -9.38
CA ARG A 213 9.08 20.53 -8.40
C ARG A 213 8.65 21.98 -8.13
N GLN A 214 8.40 22.77 -9.17
CA GLN A 214 7.95 24.15 -8.99
C GLN A 214 6.61 24.21 -8.23
N GLN A 215 5.69 23.30 -8.54
CA GLN A 215 4.40 23.22 -7.86
C GLN A 215 4.53 22.78 -6.39
N LEU A 216 5.48 21.90 -6.07
CA LEU A 216 5.73 21.49 -4.69
C LEU A 216 6.38 22.58 -3.85
N LEU A 217 7.33 23.34 -4.44
CA LEU A 217 8.02 24.43 -3.74
C LEU A 217 7.12 25.66 -3.56
N HIS A 218 6.14 25.84 -4.45
CA HIS A 218 5.14 26.91 -4.40
C HIS A 218 3.72 26.33 -4.54
N PRO A 219 3.19 25.69 -3.49
CA PRO A 219 1.88 25.06 -3.56
C PRO A 219 0.78 26.10 -3.85
N PRO A 220 -0.15 25.81 -4.78
CA PRO A 220 -1.06 26.80 -5.39
C PRO A 220 -2.03 27.48 -4.42
N ASN A 221 -2.13 27.02 -3.17
CA ASN A 221 -3.07 27.54 -2.17
C ASN A 221 -2.43 28.03 -0.87
N VAL A 222 -1.10 28.15 -0.81
CA VAL A 222 -0.46 28.89 0.30
C VAL A 222 -0.45 30.38 -0.07
N VAL A 223 -1.66 30.95 -0.19
CA VAL A 223 -1.84 32.38 -0.03
C VAL A 223 -1.49 32.68 1.42
N ALA A 224 -0.50 33.54 1.62
CA ALA A 224 0.02 33.93 2.91
C ALA A 224 -1.11 34.14 3.94
N ALA A 225 -1.10 33.32 4.98
CA ALA A 225 -1.65 33.67 6.28
C ALA A 225 -0.59 34.46 7.04
#